data_AF-A0A9E1JTJ3-F1
#
_entry.id   AF-A0A9E1JTJ3-F1
#
_cell.length_a   1.000
_cell.length_b   1.000
_cell.length_c   1.000
_cell.angle_alpha   90.00
_cell.angle_beta   90.00
_cell.angle_gamma   90.00
#
_symmetry.space_group_name_H-M   'P 1'
#
loop_
_entity.id
_entity.type
_entity.pdbx_description
1 polymer ?
#
loop_
_entity_poly.entity_id
_entity_poly.type
_entity_poly.pdbx_seq_one_letter_code
_entity_poly.pdbx_strand_id
1 'polypeptide(L)'
;MSKRNAEKKPTKRKSKFTDEQIKSAYSSTSLVPSDNAARSIASLYAEIKLGTTGIVGYDEKRIRDLLRIENEALIAGDMSRVECMLLDQAHTLQAVMTNYISRLPNTEYLVQAEAYARIALKAQNQCRQTLATLG
;
A
#
# COMPACT_ATOMS: atom_id res chain seq x y z
N MET A 1 4.74 -38.13 -36.63
CA MET A 1 5.21 -36.72 -36.74
C MET A 1 4.20 -35.82 -36.02
N SER A 2 4.48 -35.45 -34.77
CA SER A 2 3.63 -34.51 -34.01
C SER A 2 4.44 -33.24 -33.75
N LYS A 3 4.04 -32.14 -34.39
CA LYS A 3 4.71 -30.83 -34.30
C LYS A 3 4.41 -30.23 -32.93
N ARG A 4 5.43 -30.16 -32.07
CA ARG A 4 5.38 -29.38 -30.82
C ARG A 4 5.19 -27.90 -31.18
N ASN A 5 4.10 -27.30 -30.69
CA ASN A 5 3.89 -25.86 -30.74
C ASN A 5 5.00 -25.17 -29.94
N ALA A 6 5.83 -24.38 -30.62
CA ALA A 6 6.80 -23.51 -29.99
C ALA A 6 6.05 -22.35 -29.31
N GLU A 7 6.16 -22.26 -27.98
CA GLU A 7 5.82 -21.06 -27.23
C GLU A 7 6.60 -19.86 -27.81
N LYS A 8 5.89 -18.93 -28.45
CA LYS A 8 6.47 -17.65 -28.83
C LYS A 8 6.74 -16.85 -27.56
N LYS A 9 8.02 -16.76 -27.17
CA LYS A 9 8.48 -15.80 -26.16
C LYS A 9 7.95 -14.40 -26.50
N PRO A 10 7.45 -13.63 -25.52
CA PRO A 10 6.97 -12.28 -25.77
C PRO A 10 8.14 -11.43 -26.27
N THR A 11 8.04 -10.97 -27.52
CA THR A 11 8.99 -10.06 -28.13
C THR A 11 8.95 -8.76 -27.36
N LYS A 12 9.97 -8.48 -26.52
CA LYS A 12 10.15 -7.17 -25.89
C LYS A 12 10.14 -6.11 -26.99
N ARG A 13 9.07 -5.31 -27.05
CA ARG A 13 8.95 -4.17 -27.96
C ARG A 13 10.15 -3.26 -27.65
N LYS A 14 11.13 -3.19 -28.55
CA LYS A 14 12.31 -2.33 -28.36
C LYS A 14 11.81 -0.90 -28.12
N SER A 15 12.17 -0.34 -26.97
CA SER A 15 11.83 1.04 -26.63
C SER A 15 12.38 1.96 -27.72
N LYS A 16 11.60 2.98 -28.11
CA LYS A 16 12.07 4.02 -29.04
C LYS A 16 13.08 4.98 -28.39
N PHE A 17 13.31 4.85 -27.09
CA PHE A 17 14.18 5.71 -26.29
C PHE A 17 15.48 5.00 -25.95
N THR A 18 16.58 5.75 -25.87
CA THR A 18 17.86 5.26 -25.36
C THR A 18 17.79 4.97 -23.86
N ASP A 19 18.67 4.11 -23.36
CA ASP A 19 18.74 3.79 -21.93
C ASP A 19 18.98 5.05 -21.07
N GLU A 20 19.75 6.00 -21.58
CA GLU A 20 19.99 7.31 -20.94
C GLU A 20 18.72 8.17 -20.90
N GLN A 21 17.97 8.22 -22.01
CA GLN A 21 16.68 8.92 -22.05
C GLN A 21 15.67 8.31 -21.06
N ILE A 22 15.65 6.97 -20.97
CA ILE A 22 14.82 6.26 -20.01
C ILE A 22 15.25 6.62 -18.58
N LYS A 23 16.53 6.49 -18.24
CA LYS A 23 17.05 6.83 -16.90
C LYS A 23 16.77 8.28 -16.52
N SER A 24 16.96 9.21 -17.45
CA SER A 24 16.66 10.63 -17.25
C SER A 24 15.17 10.84 -16.95
N ALA A 25 14.27 10.23 -17.73
CA ALA A 25 12.82 10.34 -17.51
C ALA A 25 12.40 9.78 -16.13
N TYR A 26 12.95 8.64 -15.72
CA TYR A 26 12.70 8.08 -14.38
C TYR A 26 13.25 8.97 -13.26
N SER A 27 14.41 9.59 -13.46
CA SER A 27 15.00 10.51 -12.49
C SER A 27 14.14 11.76 -12.32
N SER A 28 13.68 12.36 -13.41
CA SER A 28 12.83 13.55 -13.37
C SER A 28 11.47 13.28 -12.70
N THR A 29 10.86 12.13 -12.99
CA THR A 29 9.57 11.76 -12.39
C THR A 29 9.71 11.28 -10.94
N SER A 30 10.89 10.89 -10.48
CA SER A 30 11.11 10.50 -9.07
C SER A 30 10.90 11.64 -8.07
N LEU A 31 11.01 12.89 -8.52
CA LEU A 31 10.80 14.08 -7.68
C LEU A 31 9.34 14.56 -7.70
N VAL A 32 8.51 14.05 -8.60
CA VAL A 32 7.08 14.34 -8.61
C VAL A 32 6.41 13.44 -7.56
N PRO A 33 5.83 13.99 -6.47
CA PRO A 33 5.37 13.18 -5.34
C PRO A 33 4.38 12.08 -5.74
N SER A 34 3.41 12.41 -6.61
CA SER A 34 2.41 11.45 -7.10
C SER A 34 3.03 10.31 -7.92
N ASP A 35 4.06 10.61 -8.72
CA ASP A 35 4.70 9.63 -9.60
C ASP A 35 5.57 8.67 -8.79
N ASN A 36 6.34 9.21 -7.83
CA ASN A 36 7.19 8.41 -6.97
C ASN A 36 6.38 7.51 -6.02
N ALA A 37 5.32 8.06 -5.41
CA ALA A 37 4.43 7.31 -4.55
C ALA A 37 3.68 6.23 -5.32
N ALA A 38 3.11 6.54 -6.50
CA ALA A 38 2.41 5.56 -7.32
C ALA A 38 3.29 4.37 -7.71
N ARG A 39 4.53 4.64 -8.15
CA ARG A 39 5.49 3.59 -8.50
C ARG A 39 5.86 2.71 -7.31
N SER A 40 6.06 3.33 -6.14
CA SER A 40 6.35 2.58 -4.90
C SER A 40 5.18 1.69 -4.49
N ILE A 41 3.96 2.23 -4.52
CA ILE A 41 2.71 1.49 -4.21
C ILE A 41 2.53 0.33 -5.20
N ALA A 42 2.60 0.60 -6.51
CA ALA A 42 2.46 -0.44 -7.53
C ALA A 42 3.53 -1.53 -7.39
N SER A 43 4.77 -1.16 -7.05
CA SER A 43 5.85 -2.12 -6.80
C SER A 43 5.62 -2.98 -5.57
N LEU A 44 5.10 -2.42 -4.47
CA LEU A 44 4.79 -3.18 -3.26
C LEU A 44 3.66 -4.20 -3.48
N TYR A 45 2.75 -3.87 -4.39
CA TYR A 45 1.56 -4.67 -4.65
C TYR A 45 1.61 -5.49 -5.94
N ALA A 46 2.76 -5.52 -6.62
CA ALA A 46 2.92 -6.17 -7.93
C ALA A 46 2.46 -7.64 -7.96
N GLU A 47 2.63 -8.36 -6.85
CA GLU A 47 2.29 -9.79 -6.73
C GLU A 47 0.94 -10.05 -6.03
N ILE A 48 0.22 -8.99 -5.61
CA ILE A 48 -1.09 -9.17 -4.99
C ILE A 48 -2.10 -9.62 -6.03
N LYS A 49 -2.75 -10.77 -5.77
CA LYS A 49 -3.87 -11.28 -6.56
C LYS A 49 -5.15 -10.50 -6.28
N LEU A 50 -5.81 -10.04 -7.33
CA LEU A 50 -7.08 -9.32 -7.27
C LEU A 50 -8.26 -10.30 -7.25
N GLY A 51 -8.65 -10.72 -6.05
CA GLY A 51 -9.73 -11.69 -5.86
C GLY A 51 -9.43 -13.02 -6.55
N THR A 52 -10.44 -13.59 -7.21
CA THR A 52 -10.35 -14.89 -7.90
C THR A 52 -10.03 -14.77 -9.40
N THR A 53 -9.79 -13.56 -9.90
CA THR A 53 -9.67 -13.27 -11.34
C THR A 53 -8.36 -13.74 -11.98
N GLY A 54 -7.37 -14.09 -11.17
CA GLY A 54 -6.01 -14.38 -11.64
C GLY A 54 -5.20 -13.14 -12.04
N ILE A 55 -5.78 -11.94 -11.96
CA ILE A 55 -5.09 -10.66 -12.18
C ILE A 55 -4.21 -10.36 -10.97
N VAL A 56 -3.01 -9.81 -11.21
CA VAL A 56 -2.08 -9.38 -10.17
C VAL A 56 -1.71 -7.92 -10.34
N GLY A 57 -1.32 -7.28 -9.25
CA GLY A 57 -0.81 -5.92 -9.27
C GLY A 57 -1.88 -4.84 -9.35
N TYR A 58 -1.49 -3.61 -9.07
CA TYR A 58 -2.33 -2.44 -9.24
C TYR A 58 -1.86 -1.59 -10.43
N ASP A 59 -2.80 -0.89 -11.06
CA ASP A 59 -2.52 0.04 -12.15
C ASP A 59 -1.81 1.30 -11.60
N GLU A 60 -0.50 1.39 -11.84
CA GLU A 60 0.34 2.52 -11.43
C GLU A 60 -0.20 3.85 -11.95
N LYS A 61 -0.68 3.90 -13.20
CA LYS A 61 -1.21 5.14 -13.79
C LYS A 61 -2.45 5.57 -13.04
N ARG A 62 -3.34 4.63 -12.73
CA ARG A 62 -4.56 4.93 -11.97
C ARG A 62 -4.24 5.44 -10.56
N ILE A 63 -3.27 4.84 -9.88
CA ILE A 63 -2.82 5.31 -8.55
C ILE A 63 -2.26 6.72 -8.65
N ARG A 64 -1.40 6.99 -9.63
CA ARG A 64 -0.82 8.31 -9.88
C ARG A 64 -1.88 9.38 -10.10
N ASP A 65 -2.88 9.10 -10.94
CA ASP A 65 -3.97 10.04 -11.24
C ASP A 65 -4.79 10.34 -9.97
N LEU A 66 -5.06 9.34 -9.12
CA LEU A 66 -5.74 9.55 -7.85
C LEU A 66 -4.90 10.38 -6.87
N LEU A 67 -3.60 10.10 -6.74
CA LEU A 67 -2.71 10.87 -5.87
C LEU A 67 -2.60 12.34 -6.28
N ARG A 68 -2.71 12.66 -7.58
CA ARG A 68 -2.77 14.06 -8.03
C ARG A 68 -4.03 14.76 -7.54
N ILE A 69 -5.18 14.09 -7.62
CA ILE A 69 -6.45 14.61 -7.08
C ILE A 69 -6.34 14.87 -5.57
N GLU A 70 -5.74 13.94 -4.81
CA GLU A 70 -5.53 14.14 -3.37
C GLU A 70 -4.63 15.34 -3.08
N ASN A 71 -3.54 15.48 -3.83
CA ASN A 71 -2.63 16.62 -3.65
C ASN A 71 -3.31 17.95 -3.99
N GLU A 72 -4.14 17.99 -5.03
CA GLU A 72 -4.91 19.19 -5.41
C GLU A 72 -5.94 19.55 -4.33
N ALA A 73 -6.66 18.57 -3.77
CA ALA A 73 -7.59 18.79 -2.66
C ALA A 73 -6.86 19.37 -1.43
N LEU A 74 -5.71 18.79 -1.08
CA LEU A 74 -4.87 19.28 0.02
C LEU A 74 -4.40 20.73 -0.21
N ILE A 75 -3.95 21.05 -1.42
CA ILE A 75 -3.53 22.41 -1.79
C ILE A 75 -4.72 23.39 -1.69
N ALA A 76 -5.93 22.94 -2.00
CA ALA A 76 -7.16 23.72 -1.84
C ALA A 76 -7.64 23.83 -0.38
N GLY A 77 -6.94 23.19 0.58
CA GLY A 77 -7.29 23.19 2.00
C GLY A 77 -8.34 22.16 2.41
N ASP A 78 -8.70 21.22 1.52
CA ASP A 78 -9.61 20.11 1.84
C ASP A 78 -8.83 18.94 2.45
N MET A 79 -8.94 18.79 3.77
CA MET A 79 -8.33 17.71 4.54
C MET A 79 -9.24 16.48 4.70
N SER A 80 -10.48 16.54 4.21
CA SER A 80 -11.53 15.56 4.56
C SER A 80 -11.09 14.12 4.28
N ARG A 81 -10.40 13.88 3.17
CA ARG A 81 -9.92 12.53 2.80
C ARG A 81 -8.77 12.04 3.69
N VAL A 82 -7.86 12.93 4.08
CA VAL A 82 -6.77 12.62 5.00
C VAL A 82 -7.33 12.32 6.39
N GLU A 83 -8.31 13.10 6.84
CA GLU A 83 -9.00 12.90 8.11
C GLU A 83 -9.76 11.57 8.14
N CYS A 84 -10.53 11.26 7.09
CA CYS A 84 -11.18 9.96 6.94
C CYS A 84 -10.15 8.82 6.96
N MET A 85 -9.03 8.94 6.25
CA MET A 85 -7.96 7.94 6.27
C MET A 85 -7.41 7.71 7.68
N LEU A 86 -7.17 8.77 8.45
CA LEU A 86 -6.69 8.65 9.83
C LEU A 86 -7.76 8.01 10.73
N LEU A 87 -9.03 8.36 10.58
CA LEU A 87 -10.12 7.73 11.32
C LEU A 87 -10.21 6.21 11.02
N ASP A 88 -10.13 5.81 9.75
CA ASP A 88 -10.13 4.41 9.33
C ASP A 88 -8.92 3.63 9.88
N GLN A 89 -7.74 4.28 9.94
CA GLN A 89 -6.55 3.71 10.59
C GLN A 89 -6.76 3.51 12.10
N ALA A 90 -7.40 4.46 12.78
CA ALA A 90 -7.72 4.35 14.20
C ALA A 90 -8.65 3.16 14.47
N HIS A 91 -9.68 2.96 13.63
CA HIS A 91 -10.55 1.78 13.72
C HIS A 91 -9.82 0.47 13.48
N THR A 92 -8.91 0.44 12.50
CA THR A 92 -8.09 -0.76 12.22
C THR A 92 -7.20 -1.11 13.42
N LEU A 93 -6.56 -0.11 14.04
CA LEU A 93 -5.74 -0.30 15.25
C LEU A 93 -6.58 -0.76 16.45
N GLN A 94 -7.79 -0.23 16.62
CA GLN A 94 -8.74 -0.71 17.63
C GLN A 94 -9.11 -2.18 17.43
N ALA A 95 -9.32 -2.61 16.18
CA ALA A 95 -9.58 -4.01 15.86
C ALA A 95 -8.38 -4.90 16.19
N VAL A 96 -7.15 -4.46 15.89
CA VAL A 96 -5.91 -5.16 16.28
C VAL A 96 -5.83 -5.32 17.80
N MET A 97 -6.02 -4.24 18.55
CA MET A 97 -6.05 -4.30 20.02
C MET A 97 -7.07 -5.32 20.52
N THR A 98 -8.31 -5.22 20.05
CA THR A 98 -9.41 -6.10 20.45
C THR A 98 -9.10 -7.57 20.13
N ASN A 99 -8.51 -7.84 18.96
CA ASN A 99 -8.15 -9.18 18.51
C ASN A 99 -7.05 -9.84 19.37
N TYR A 100 -6.09 -9.06 19.90
CA TYR A 100 -5.04 -9.60 20.75
C TYR A 100 -5.46 -9.70 22.22
N ILE A 101 -6.25 -8.76 22.73
CA ILE A 101 -6.80 -8.84 24.08
C ILE A 101 -7.71 -10.06 24.23
N SER A 102 -8.56 -10.35 23.24
CA SER A 102 -9.49 -11.48 23.28
C SER A 102 -8.79 -12.85 23.35
N ARG A 103 -7.51 -12.93 22.99
CA ARG A 103 -6.70 -14.17 23.06
C ARG A 103 -6.06 -14.39 24.42
N LEU A 104 -5.91 -13.35 25.25
CA LEU A 104 -5.22 -13.43 26.55
C LEU A 104 -5.82 -14.49 27.49
N PRO A 105 -7.16 -14.60 27.66
CA PRO A 105 -7.73 -15.59 28.58
C PRO A 105 -7.43 -17.05 28.19
N ASN A 106 -7.16 -17.31 26.91
CA ASN A 106 -6.92 -18.64 26.36
C ASN A 106 -5.42 -18.92 26.16
N THR A 107 -4.54 -18.07 26.69
CA THR A 107 -3.09 -18.20 26.49
C THR A 107 -2.45 -18.97 27.64
N GLU A 108 -1.80 -20.09 27.32
CA GLU A 108 -1.15 -20.97 28.29
C GLU A 108 0.22 -20.44 28.75
N TYR A 109 0.99 -19.85 27.83
CA TYR A 109 2.36 -19.42 28.09
C TYR A 109 2.44 -17.92 28.37
N LEU A 110 3.08 -17.55 29.48
CA LEU A 110 3.28 -16.15 29.87
C LEU A 110 3.96 -15.32 28.77
N VAL A 111 4.95 -15.89 28.06
CA VAL A 111 5.66 -15.21 26.96
C VAL A 111 4.72 -14.85 25.81
N GLN A 112 3.77 -15.73 25.47
CA GLN A 112 2.77 -15.46 24.44
C GLN A 112 1.77 -14.42 24.92
N ALA A 113 1.35 -14.48 26.18
CA ALA A 113 0.44 -13.51 26.78
C ALA A 113 1.09 -12.11 26.79
N GLU A 114 2.37 -12.02 27.16
CA GLU A 114 3.15 -10.78 27.12
C GLU A 114 3.27 -10.24 25.69
N ALA A 115 3.52 -11.10 24.69
CA ALA A 115 3.59 -10.69 23.30
C ALA A 115 2.26 -10.10 22.80
N TYR A 116 1.14 -10.76 23.08
CA TYR A 116 -0.20 -10.26 22.73
C TYR A 116 -0.53 -8.96 23.45
N ALA A 117 -0.26 -8.87 24.75
CA ALA A 117 -0.47 -7.65 25.52
C ALA A 117 0.37 -6.47 24.97
N ARG A 118 1.64 -6.71 24.62
CA ARG A 118 2.52 -5.68 24.04
C ARG A 118 1.99 -5.16 22.71
N ILE A 119 1.54 -6.05 21.82
CA ILE A 119 0.97 -5.66 20.52
C ILE A 119 -0.33 -4.87 20.73
N ALA A 120 -1.22 -5.37 21.61
CA ALA A 120 -2.49 -4.72 21.88
C ALA A 120 -2.33 -3.31 22.46
N LEU A 121 -1.48 -3.15 23.48
CA LEU A 121 -1.22 -1.85 24.11
C LEU A 121 -0.51 -0.89 23.17
N LYS A 122 0.37 -1.39 22.29
CA LYS A 122 0.97 -0.57 21.23
C LYS A 122 -0.09 -0.07 20.25
N ALA A 123 -0.99 -0.95 19.80
CA ALA A 123 -2.08 -0.57 18.90
C ALA A 123 -3.02 0.45 19.54
N GLN A 124 -3.36 0.29 20.82
CA GLN A 124 -4.13 1.27 21.59
C GLN A 124 -3.45 2.65 21.61
N ASN A 125 -2.16 2.69 21.95
CA ASN A 125 -1.42 3.95 22.04
C ASN A 125 -1.33 4.65 20.67
N GLN A 126 -1.14 3.89 19.59
CA GLN A 126 -1.14 4.42 18.23
C GLN A 126 -2.52 4.92 17.80
N CYS A 127 -3.61 4.20 18.12
CA CYS A 127 -4.99 4.63 17.87
C CYS A 127 -5.26 6.01 18.50
N ARG A 128 -4.86 6.21 19.76
CA ARG A 128 -4.97 7.51 20.44
C ARG A 128 -4.18 8.61 19.73
N GLN A 129 -2.96 8.32 19.28
CA GLN A 129 -2.13 9.30 18.57
C GLN A 129 -2.75 9.70 17.23
N THR A 130 -3.32 8.74 16.50
CA THR A 130 -4.04 9.00 15.25
C THR A 130 -5.26 9.91 15.48
N LEU A 131 -6.09 9.62 16.49
CA LEU A 131 -7.25 10.46 16.83
C LEU A 131 -6.84 11.86 17.30
N ALA A 132 -5.77 11.98 18.09
CA ALA A 132 -5.23 13.27 18.53
C ALA A 132 -4.66 14.11 17.38
N THR A 133 -4.43 13.52 16.20
CA THR A 133 -4.00 14.25 15.00
C THR A 133 -5.17 14.92 14.28
N LEU A 134 -6.42 14.51 14.57
CA LEU A 134 -7.64 15.05 13.97
C LEU A 134 -8.16 16.33 14.68
N GLY A 135 -7.64 16.68 15.86
CA GLY A 135 -8.11 17.82 16.65
C GLY A 135 -7.33 18.03 17.94
#